data_AF-A0A1B6LN97-F1
#
_entry.id   AF-A0A1B6LN97-F1
#
_cell.length_a   1.000
_cell.length_b   1.000
_cell.length_c   1.000
_cell.angle_alpha   90.00
_cell.angle_beta   90.00
_cell.angle_gamma   90.00
#
_symmetry.space_group_name_H-M   'P 1'
#
loop_
_entity.id
_entity.type
_entity.pdbx_description
1 polymer ?
#
loop_
_entity_poly.entity_id
_entity_poly.type
_entity_poly.pdbx_seq_one_letter_code
_entity_poly.pdbx_strand_id
1 'polypeptide(L)'
;NIEQLKSYGKNDWIVFMGGSNNLANQNGDSEKVSNTVINTLENQIKNSQQTNLIISTVPYRYDLHNENQRHDLVADTNTKIRQLASKYNNTRLLDLHLLERYYHTKQGFHINRKGKKYISRLIHKEIIKTTVNRHISNSYQDHKSNMSTETNIKVLEQDMTVTLKEFRNNSSVAFAHCISGDFGHERQMTAGVAVKFRKEFGKPAIWDCVSDHLAYQKISNGA
;
A
#
# COMPACT_ATOMS: atom_id res chain seq x y z
N ASN A 1 0.31 13.06 -2.66
CA ASN A 1 1.32 13.78 -3.44
C ASN A 1 1.18 13.38 -4.91
N ILE A 2 0.61 14.25 -5.75
CA ILE A 2 0.23 13.92 -7.15
C ILE A 2 1.45 13.89 -8.08
N GLU A 3 2.51 14.61 -7.75
CA GLU A 3 3.71 14.70 -8.60
C GLU A 3 4.51 13.40 -8.62
N GLN A 4 4.56 12.68 -7.49
CA GLN A 4 5.18 11.35 -7.43
C GLN A 4 4.44 10.32 -8.30
N LEU A 5 3.12 10.45 -8.47
CA LEU A 5 2.32 9.53 -9.29
C LEU A 5 2.66 9.62 -10.78
N LYS A 6 3.16 10.77 -11.24
CA LYS A 6 3.56 10.97 -12.65
C LYS A 6 4.82 10.20 -13.04
N SER A 7 5.63 9.76 -12.06
CA SER A 7 6.87 9.01 -12.32
C SER A 7 6.65 7.51 -12.54
N TYR A 8 5.50 6.96 -12.14
CA TYR A 8 5.21 5.53 -12.28
C TYR A 8 4.68 5.19 -13.68
N GLY A 9 5.30 4.21 -14.31
CA GLY A 9 4.97 3.75 -15.66
C GLY A 9 4.05 2.53 -15.70
N LYS A 10 3.91 1.95 -16.90
CA LYS A 10 3.02 0.80 -17.18
C LYS A 10 3.45 -0.50 -16.51
N ASN A 11 4.68 -0.57 -16.01
CA ASN A 11 5.21 -1.74 -15.31
C ASN A 11 5.06 -1.63 -13.80
N ASP A 12 4.78 -0.42 -13.30
CA ASP A 12 4.60 -0.17 -11.88
C ASP A 12 3.17 -0.47 -11.44
N TRP A 13 3.02 -0.70 -10.14
CA TRP A 13 1.75 -0.99 -9.49
C TRP A 13 1.56 -0.09 -8.29
N ILE A 14 0.35 0.45 -8.17
CA ILE A 14 -0.08 1.24 -7.02
C ILE A 14 -1.27 0.54 -6.40
N VAL A 15 -1.22 0.36 -5.08
CA VAL A 15 -2.30 -0.24 -4.31
C VAL A 15 -2.96 0.84 -3.45
N PHE A 16 -4.21 1.17 -3.76
CA PHE A 16 -5.04 2.06 -2.94
C PHE A 16 -5.87 1.25 -1.96
N MET A 17 -5.53 1.36 -0.67
CA MET A 17 -6.30 0.80 0.44
C MET A 17 -6.66 1.90 1.43
N GLY A 18 -7.95 2.06 1.74
CA GLY A 18 -8.41 3.11 2.64
C GLY A 18 -9.93 3.22 2.70
N GLY A 19 -10.42 4.28 3.34
CA GLY A 19 -11.85 4.61 3.43
C GLY A 19 -12.48 4.34 4.80
N SER A 20 -11.97 3.40 5.60
CA SER A 20 -12.58 3.04 6.90
C SER A 20 -12.72 4.22 7.87
N ASN A 21 -11.73 5.13 7.90
CA ASN A 21 -11.77 6.33 8.76
C ASN A 21 -12.72 7.40 8.21
N ASN A 22 -12.82 7.54 6.89
CA ASN A 22 -13.73 8.47 6.24
C ASN A 22 -15.19 8.12 6.56
N LEU A 23 -15.49 6.83 6.71
CA LEU A 23 -16.82 6.30 7.04
C LEU A 23 -17.08 6.20 8.57
N ALA A 24 -16.09 6.50 9.44
CA ALA A 24 -16.19 6.24 10.87
C ALA A 24 -16.96 7.32 11.67
N ASN A 25 -16.98 8.57 11.22
CA ASN A 25 -17.29 9.73 12.08
C ASN A 25 -18.53 10.55 11.67
N GLN A 26 -19.53 9.97 11.01
CA GLN A 26 -20.57 10.79 10.37
C GLN A 26 -21.98 10.51 10.90
N ASN A 27 -22.58 11.55 11.49
CA ASN A 27 -24.02 11.71 11.75
C ASN A 27 -24.72 12.46 10.59
N GLY A 28 -24.03 12.64 9.46
CA GLY A 28 -24.50 13.42 8.31
C GLY A 28 -24.95 12.56 7.13
N ASP A 29 -25.25 13.22 6.02
CA ASP A 29 -25.69 12.62 4.77
C ASP A 29 -24.69 11.57 4.23
N SER A 30 -25.04 10.30 4.43
CA SER A 30 -24.31 9.11 3.98
C SER A 30 -23.95 9.15 2.50
N GLU A 31 -24.83 9.71 1.66
CA GLU A 31 -24.61 9.80 0.23
C GLU A 31 -23.45 10.74 -0.10
N LYS A 32 -23.43 11.92 0.53
CA LYS A 32 -22.35 12.91 0.35
C LYS A 32 -20.98 12.36 0.73
N VAL A 33 -20.90 11.59 1.82
CA VAL A 33 -19.65 10.97 2.28
C VAL A 33 -19.18 9.92 1.28
N SER A 34 -20.07 9.01 0.89
CA SER A 34 -19.82 7.98 -0.13
C SER A 34 -19.31 8.62 -1.43
N ASN A 35 -19.99 9.64 -1.93
CA ASN A 35 -19.63 10.34 -3.16
C ASN A 35 -18.27 11.07 -3.03
N THR A 36 -17.93 11.61 -1.87
CA THR A 36 -16.61 12.24 -1.64
C THR A 36 -15.47 11.21 -1.76
N VAL A 37 -15.64 10.03 -1.17
CA VAL A 37 -14.67 8.93 -1.28
C VAL A 37 -14.51 8.49 -2.74
N ILE A 38 -15.63 8.31 -3.45
CA ILE A 38 -15.64 7.86 -4.84
C ILE A 38 -15.03 8.90 -5.77
N ASN A 39 -15.38 10.18 -5.64
CA ASN A 39 -14.81 11.26 -6.46
C ASN A 39 -13.30 11.39 -6.24
N THR A 40 -12.85 11.26 -4.99
CA THR A 40 -11.42 11.27 -4.67
C THR A 40 -10.72 10.10 -5.35
N LEU A 41 -11.28 8.89 -5.26
CA LEU A 41 -10.70 7.69 -5.85
C LEU A 41 -10.70 7.75 -7.39
N GLU A 42 -11.79 8.20 -8.01
CA GLU A 42 -11.88 8.36 -9.46
C GLU A 42 -10.85 9.37 -9.97
N ASN A 43 -10.65 10.49 -9.26
CA ASN A 43 -9.62 11.45 -9.61
C ASN A 43 -8.21 10.84 -9.53
N GLN A 44 -7.91 10.01 -8.51
CA GLN A 44 -6.62 9.30 -8.44
C GLN A 44 -6.44 8.32 -9.61
N ILE A 45 -7.50 7.60 -9.99
CA ILE A 45 -7.46 6.68 -11.14
C ILE A 45 -7.22 7.42 -12.44
N LYS A 46 -7.95 8.52 -12.69
CA LYS A 46 -7.80 9.37 -13.88
C LYS A 46 -6.39 9.99 -13.98
N ASN A 47 -5.77 10.31 -12.85
CA ASN A 47 -4.42 10.86 -12.82
C ASN A 47 -3.32 9.81 -12.97
N SER A 48 -3.66 8.51 -12.88
CA SER A 48 -2.70 7.40 -12.90
C SER A 48 -2.98 6.43 -14.06
N GLN A 49 -3.46 6.94 -15.21
CA GLN A 49 -3.82 6.11 -16.38
C GLN A 49 -2.61 5.37 -16.99
N GLN A 50 -1.40 5.89 -16.83
CA GLN A 50 -0.19 5.20 -17.27
C GLN A 50 0.28 4.07 -16.34
N THR A 51 -0.32 3.91 -15.16
CA THR A 51 0.11 2.95 -14.12
C THR A 51 -0.97 1.91 -13.85
N ASN A 52 -0.56 0.72 -13.37
CA ASN A 52 -1.52 -0.29 -12.95
C ASN A 52 -2.00 -0.02 -11.53
N LEU A 53 -3.30 -0.15 -11.32
CA LEU A 53 -3.91 0.15 -10.03
C LEU A 53 -4.59 -1.09 -9.46
N ILE A 54 -4.42 -1.30 -8.16
CA ILE A 54 -5.27 -2.17 -7.37
C ILE A 54 -6.01 -1.29 -6.38
N ILE A 55 -7.34 -1.28 -6.43
CA ILE A 55 -8.18 -0.56 -5.46
C ILE A 55 -8.90 -1.57 -4.57
N SER A 56 -8.99 -1.30 -3.28
CA SER A 56 -9.69 -2.18 -2.35
C SER A 56 -11.08 -1.67 -1.96
N THR A 57 -12.02 -2.59 -1.74
CA THR A 57 -13.22 -2.26 -0.96
C THR A 57 -12.86 -2.00 0.50
N VAL A 58 -13.73 -1.30 1.22
CA VAL A 58 -13.62 -1.09 2.67
C VAL A 58 -13.98 -2.41 3.38
N PRO A 59 -13.09 -2.95 4.24
CA PRO A 59 -13.36 -4.17 4.99
C PRO A 59 -14.63 -4.08 5.86
N TYR A 60 -15.27 -5.23 6.11
CA TYR A 60 -16.38 -5.30 7.04
C TYR A 60 -15.95 -4.93 8.47
N ARG A 61 -16.80 -4.20 9.20
CA ARG A 61 -16.52 -3.65 10.53
C ARG A 61 -17.07 -4.56 11.64
N TYR A 62 -16.32 -5.61 11.98
CA TYR A 62 -16.72 -6.57 13.01
C TYR A 62 -16.66 -6.03 14.45
N ASP A 63 -16.18 -4.81 14.62
CA ASP A 63 -16.22 -4.05 15.87
C ASP A 63 -17.59 -3.39 16.13
N LEU A 64 -18.44 -3.31 15.11
CA LEU A 64 -19.77 -2.72 15.21
C LEU A 64 -20.85 -3.79 15.39
N HIS A 65 -21.99 -3.37 15.95
CA HIS A 65 -23.19 -4.21 15.99
C HIS A 65 -23.75 -4.39 14.57
N ASN A 66 -24.31 -5.56 14.25
CA ASN A 66 -24.78 -5.89 12.90
C ASN A 66 -25.83 -4.91 12.35
N GLU A 67 -26.64 -4.30 13.23
CA GLU A 67 -27.67 -3.33 12.88
C GLU A 67 -27.14 -1.89 12.77
N ASN A 68 -25.82 -1.70 12.88
CA ASN A 68 -25.24 -0.37 12.77
C ASN A 68 -25.35 0.14 11.32
N GLN A 69 -25.99 1.30 11.13
CA GLN A 69 -26.18 1.94 9.81
C GLN A 69 -24.88 2.15 9.02
N ARG A 70 -23.70 2.12 9.68
CA ARG A 70 -22.41 2.16 8.99
C ARG A 70 -22.20 0.95 8.08
N HIS A 71 -22.83 -0.19 8.35
CA HIS A 71 -22.76 -1.35 7.45
C HIS A 71 -23.41 -1.03 6.10
N ASP A 72 -24.54 -0.33 6.10
CA ASP A 72 -25.23 0.10 4.86
C ASP A 72 -24.37 1.10 4.08
N LEU A 73 -23.78 2.08 4.79
CA LEU A 73 -22.87 3.04 4.16
C LEU A 73 -21.64 2.34 3.56
N VAL A 74 -21.02 1.41 4.30
CA VAL A 74 -19.90 0.59 3.78
C VAL A 74 -20.33 -0.21 2.55
N ALA A 75 -21.53 -0.80 2.57
CA ALA A 75 -22.06 -1.58 1.45
C ALA A 75 -22.32 -0.72 0.20
N ASP A 76 -22.94 0.46 0.35
CA ASP A 76 -23.13 1.44 -0.73
C ASP A 76 -21.80 1.89 -1.32
N THR A 77 -20.88 2.37 -0.47
CA THR A 77 -19.56 2.81 -0.91
C THR A 77 -18.81 1.68 -1.62
N ASN A 78 -18.86 0.45 -1.11
CA ASN A 78 -18.21 -0.69 -1.75
C ASN A 78 -18.84 -1.03 -3.10
N THR A 79 -20.15 -0.90 -3.25
CA THR A 79 -20.83 -1.07 -4.55
C THR A 79 -20.31 -0.07 -5.57
N LYS A 80 -20.19 1.20 -5.19
CA LYS A 80 -19.63 2.26 -6.04
C LYS A 80 -18.15 2.03 -6.36
N ILE A 81 -17.34 1.55 -5.41
CA ILE A 81 -15.93 1.16 -5.66
C ILE A 81 -15.85 0.04 -6.70
N ARG A 82 -16.72 -0.98 -6.62
CA ARG A 82 -16.74 -2.09 -7.61
C ARG A 82 -17.10 -1.59 -9.01
N GLN A 83 -18.12 -0.74 -9.12
CA GLN A 83 -18.49 -0.10 -10.37
C GLN A 83 -17.32 0.70 -10.94
N LEU A 84 -16.66 1.50 -10.11
CA LEU A 84 -15.49 2.28 -10.50
C LEU A 84 -14.34 1.40 -11.01
N ALA A 85 -14.03 0.29 -10.32
CA ALA A 85 -12.99 -0.64 -10.76
C ALA A 85 -13.28 -1.22 -12.15
N SER A 86 -14.54 -1.55 -12.43
CA SER A 86 -14.94 -2.13 -13.72
C SER A 86 -14.88 -1.14 -14.89
N LYS A 87 -14.95 0.17 -14.62
CA LYS A 87 -14.92 1.23 -15.63
C LYS A 87 -13.52 1.44 -16.24
N TYR A 88 -12.46 1.07 -15.53
CA TYR A 88 -11.08 1.39 -15.93
C TYR A 88 -10.23 0.14 -16.16
N ASN A 89 -9.76 -0.06 -17.40
CA ASN A 89 -9.02 -1.27 -17.79
C ASN A 89 -7.68 -1.47 -17.06
N ASN A 90 -7.04 -0.39 -16.62
CA ASN A 90 -5.80 -0.41 -15.83
C ASN A 90 -6.03 -0.64 -14.33
N THR A 91 -7.28 -0.82 -13.91
CA THR A 91 -7.65 -0.99 -12.50
C THR A 91 -8.07 -2.43 -12.22
N ARG A 92 -7.68 -2.93 -11.05
CA ARG A 92 -8.06 -4.22 -10.50
C ARG A 92 -8.70 -4.01 -9.13
N LEU A 93 -9.66 -4.86 -8.80
CA LEU A 93 -10.39 -4.80 -7.54
C LEU A 93 -9.84 -5.82 -6.55
N LEU A 94 -9.62 -5.39 -5.31
CA LEU A 94 -9.33 -6.25 -4.18
C LEU A 94 -10.50 -6.19 -3.18
N ASP A 95 -11.37 -7.21 -3.18
CA ASP A 95 -12.59 -7.18 -2.37
C ASP A 95 -12.32 -7.60 -0.91
N LEU A 96 -11.90 -6.64 -0.08
CA LEU A 96 -11.62 -6.85 1.34
C LEU A 96 -12.88 -6.93 2.20
N HIS A 97 -14.03 -6.49 1.70
CA HIS A 97 -15.31 -6.61 2.40
C HIS A 97 -15.70 -8.07 2.67
N LEU A 98 -15.25 -8.99 1.81
CA LEU A 98 -15.47 -10.43 1.93
C LEU A 98 -14.54 -11.11 2.94
N LEU A 99 -13.64 -10.38 3.59
CA LEU A 99 -12.77 -10.96 4.61
C LEU A 99 -13.57 -11.35 5.84
N GLU A 100 -13.50 -12.63 6.20
CA GLU A 100 -14.12 -13.17 7.39
C GLU A 100 -13.52 -12.64 8.70
N ARG A 101 -14.26 -12.83 9.81
CA ARG A 101 -13.89 -12.36 11.16
C ARG A 101 -12.50 -12.81 11.59
N TYR A 102 -12.09 -14.04 11.27
CA TYR A 102 -10.79 -14.57 11.70
C TYR A 102 -9.58 -13.92 11.00
N TYR A 103 -9.80 -13.07 9.99
CA TYR A 103 -8.76 -12.22 9.40
C TYR A 103 -8.58 -10.88 10.12
N HIS A 104 -9.44 -10.57 11.10
CA HIS A 104 -9.43 -9.33 11.87
C HIS A 104 -8.81 -9.53 13.25
N THR A 105 -8.37 -8.44 13.90
CA THR A 105 -7.94 -8.46 15.30
C THR A 105 -9.12 -8.78 16.19
N LYS A 106 -8.86 -9.05 17.48
CA LYS A 106 -9.92 -9.33 18.46
C LYS A 106 -11.00 -8.24 18.45
N GLN A 107 -10.60 -6.97 18.32
CA GLN A 107 -11.49 -5.82 18.26
C GLN A 107 -12.41 -5.83 17.04
N GLY A 108 -12.01 -6.45 15.92
CA GLY A 108 -12.83 -6.52 14.70
C GLY A 108 -12.63 -5.37 13.71
N PHE A 109 -11.98 -4.28 14.11
CA PHE A 109 -11.71 -3.13 13.22
C PHE A 109 -10.46 -3.31 12.35
N HIS A 110 -9.38 -3.83 12.92
CA HIS A 110 -8.10 -3.93 12.23
C HIS A 110 -7.88 -5.32 11.64
N ILE A 111 -7.10 -5.42 10.57
CA ILE A 111 -6.67 -6.70 10.00
C ILE A 111 -5.54 -7.30 10.84
N ASN A 112 -5.64 -8.58 11.21
CA ASN A 112 -4.61 -9.28 11.99
C ASN A 112 -3.46 -9.82 11.11
N ARG A 113 -2.46 -10.47 11.71
CA ARG A 113 -1.31 -11.03 10.98
C ARG A 113 -1.73 -12.00 9.85
N LYS A 114 -2.71 -12.88 10.11
CA LYS A 114 -3.23 -13.84 9.13
C LYS A 114 -3.90 -13.10 7.97
N GLY A 115 -4.73 -12.11 8.26
CA GLY A 115 -5.39 -11.27 7.25
C GLY A 115 -4.39 -10.48 6.40
N LYS A 116 -3.38 -9.85 7.01
CA LYS A 116 -2.34 -9.12 6.26
C LYS A 116 -1.58 -10.04 5.31
N LYS A 117 -1.23 -11.25 5.76
CA LYS A 117 -0.58 -12.27 4.92
C LYS A 117 -1.49 -12.72 3.77
N TYR A 118 -2.78 -12.86 4.03
CA TYR A 118 -3.77 -13.21 3.00
C TYR A 118 -3.92 -12.10 1.95
N ILE A 119 -4.11 -10.86 2.38
CA ILE A 119 -4.20 -9.68 1.51
C ILE A 119 -2.94 -9.54 0.63
N SER A 120 -1.75 -9.67 1.22
CA SER A 120 -0.49 -9.63 0.47
C SER A 120 -0.43 -10.69 -0.64
N ARG A 121 -0.92 -11.90 -0.38
CA ARG A 121 -1.03 -12.94 -1.40
C ARG A 121 -2.04 -12.61 -2.50
N LEU A 122 -3.16 -11.98 -2.17
CA LEU A 122 -4.13 -11.54 -3.17
C LEU A 122 -3.55 -10.46 -4.09
N ILE A 123 -2.85 -9.47 -3.52
CA ILE A 123 -2.15 -8.43 -4.29
C ILE A 123 -1.12 -9.07 -5.23
N HIS A 124 -0.28 -9.97 -4.70
CA HIS A 124 0.73 -10.67 -5.47
C HIS A 124 0.11 -11.49 -6.62
N LYS A 125 -0.99 -12.18 -6.36
CA LYS A 125 -1.72 -12.94 -7.39
C LYS A 125 -2.21 -12.05 -8.53
N GLU A 126 -2.77 -10.87 -8.24
CA GLU A 126 -3.24 -9.97 -9.31
C GLU A 126 -2.12 -9.34 -10.12
N ILE A 127 -0.99 -9.04 -9.48
CA ILE A 127 0.21 -8.58 -10.19
C ILE A 127 0.68 -9.68 -11.15
N ILE A 128 0.89 -10.91 -10.66
CA ILE A 128 1.35 -12.04 -11.50
C ILE A 128 0.37 -12.32 -12.63
N LYS A 129 -0.92 -12.46 -12.33
CA LYS A 129 -1.95 -12.76 -13.34
C LYS A 129 -1.93 -11.75 -14.48
N THR A 130 -1.79 -10.46 -14.14
CA THR A 130 -1.76 -9.39 -15.15
C THR A 130 -0.45 -9.39 -15.94
N THR A 131 0.69 -9.62 -15.28
CA THR A 131 2.01 -9.69 -15.95
C THR A 131 2.09 -10.90 -16.88
N VAL A 132 1.63 -12.07 -16.46
CA VAL A 132 1.60 -13.28 -17.30
C VAL A 132 0.68 -13.09 -18.50
N ASN A 133 -0.51 -12.53 -18.31
CA ASN A 133 -1.43 -12.25 -19.42
C ASN A 133 -0.83 -11.28 -20.44
N ARG A 134 -0.05 -10.28 -19.98
CA ARG A 134 0.70 -9.38 -20.88
C ARG A 134 1.78 -10.12 -21.67
N HIS A 135 2.54 -11.00 -21.02
CA HIS A 135 3.54 -11.80 -21.72
C HIS A 135 2.93 -12.69 -22.78
N ILE A 136 1.79 -13.34 -22.51
CA ILE A 136 1.09 -14.16 -23.50
C ILE A 136 0.60 -13.29 -24.67
N SER A 137 -0.07 -12.17 -24.40
CA SER A 137 -0.55 -11.28 -25.46
C SER A 137 0.59 -10.67 -26.29
N ASN A 138 1.73 -10.37 -25.67
CA ASN A 138 2.90 -9.84 -26.35
C ASN A 138 3.67 -10.93 -27.11
N SER A 139 3.77 -12.16 -26.59
CA SER A 139 4.40 -13.28 -27.32
C SER A 139 3.67 -13.64 -28.62
N TYR A 140 2.38 -13.32 -28.72
CA TYR A 140 1.62 -13.44 -29.97
C TYR A 140 1.90 -12.29 -30.97
N GLN A 141 2.49 -11.18 -30.53
CA GLN A 141 2.88 -10.03 -31.36
C GLN A 141 4.41 -9.99 -31.63
N ASP A 142 5.22 -10.58 -30.75
CA ASP A 142 6.69 -10.52 -30.75
C ASP A 142 7.40 -11.62 -31.57
N HIS A 143 6.76 -12.14 -32.60
CA HIS A 143 7.52 -12.78 -33.70
C HIS A 143 8.35 -11.76 -34.52
N LYS A 144 8.45 -10.49 -34.08
CA LYS A 144 9.44 -9.51 -34.54
C LYS A 144 10.04 -8.74 -33.35
N SER A 145 11.31 -9.03 -33.09
CA SER A 145 12.29 -8.30 -32.26
C SER A 145 12.43 -8.70 -30.78
N ASN A 146 13.56 -9.36 -30.51
CA ASN A 146 14.10 -9.71 -29.19
C ASN A 146 14.64 -8.48 -28.47
N MET A 147 14.26 -8.27 -27.20
CA MET A 147 15.19 -7.81 -26.15
C MET A 147 14.65 -8.09 -24.75
N SER A 148 15.28 -9.02 -24.04
CA SER A 148 15.03 -9.35 -22.64
C SER A 148 15.69 -8.35 -21.70
N THR A 149 14.93 -7.68 -20.84
CA THR A 149 15.47 -6.94 -19.69
C THR A 149 15.32 -7.80 -18.43
N GLU A 150 16.38 -8.53 -18.10
CA GLU A 150 16.49 -9.20 -16.80
C GLU A 150 16.62 -8.15 -15.69
N THR A 151 15.61 -8.04 -14.82
CA THR A 151 15.73 -7.24 -13.61
C THR A 151 16.45 -8.06 -12.54
N ASN A 152 17.66 -7.62 -12.17
CA ASN A 152 18.53 -8.25 -11.16
C ASN A 152 18.02 -8.07 -9.71
N ILE A 153 16.74 -8.36 -9.44
CA ILE A 153 16.19 -8.32 -8.08
C ILE A 153 16.38 -9.68 -7.43
N LYS A 154 17.27 -9.76 -6.45
CA LYS A 154 17.47 -10.94 -5.61
C LYS A 154 16.75 -10.75 -4.28
N VAL A 155 15.80 -11.63 -3.96
CA VAL A 155 15.12 -11.66 -2.66
C VAL A 155 15.90 -12.57 -1.72
N LEU A 156 16.36 -12.02 -0.58
CA LEU A 156 17.14 -12.75 0.43
C LEU A 156 16.38 -12.75 1.76
N GLU A 157 16.34 -13.89 2.44
CA GLU A 157 15.84 -14.01 3.81
C GLU A 157 17.02 -13.92 4.78
N GLN A 158 17.11 -12.81 5.53
CA GLN A 158 18.22 -12.52 6.43
C GLN A 158 17.75 -11.79 7.70
N ASP A 159 18.53 -11.89 8.78
CA ASP A 159 18.31 -11.08 9.98
C ASP A 159 18.73 -9.63 9.72
N MET A 160 17.78 -8.71 9.82
CA MET A 160 18.01 -7.30 9.52
C MET A 160 19.10 -6.67 10.40
N THR A 161 19.26 -7.13 11.65
CA THR A 161 20.32 -6.63 12.55
C THR A 161 21.70 -6.95 12.00
N VAL A 162 21.85 -8.16 11.43
CA VAL A 162 23.12 -8.60 10.83
C VAL A 162 23.40 -7.79 9.57
N THR A 163 22.41 -7.68 8.68
CA THR A 163 22.54 -6.90 7.44
C THR A 163 22.86 -5.43 7.70
N LEU A 164 22.21 -4.78 8.68
CA LEU A 164 22.50 -3.39 9.03
C LEU A 164 23.94 -3.24 9.51
N LYS A 165 24.44 -4.13 10.37
CA LYS A 165 25.82 -4.06 10.87
C LYS A 165 26.87 -4.30 9.79
N GLU A 166 26.57 -5.19 8.86
CA GLU A 166 27.45 -5.51 7.74
C GLU A 166 27.59 -4.33 6.77
N PHE A 167 26.47 -3.69 6.41
CA PHE A 167 26.48 -2.66 5.35
C PHE A 167 26.36 -1.22 5.84
N ARG A 168 26.27 -0.94 7.16
CA ARG A 168 26.19 0.44 7.71
C ARG A 168 27.33 1.37 7.31
N ASN A 169 28.49 0.83 6.91
CA ASN A 169 29.63 1.64 6.47
C ASN A 169 29.90 1.46 4.97
N ASN A 170 28.95 0.92 4.21
CA ASN A 170 29.08 0.72 2.78
C ASN A 170 28.36 1.84 2.04
N SER A 171 29.11 2.72 1.38
CA SER A 171 28.57 3.86 0.62
C SER A 171 27.81 3.46 -0.64
N SER A 172 27.92 2.21 -1.09
CA SER A 172 27.15 1.67 -2.22
C SER A 172 25.80 1.08 -1.81
N VAL A 173 25.49 1.04 -0.51
CA VAL A 173 24.24 0.47 0.03
C VAL A 173 23.43 1.58 0.68
N ALA A 174 22.12 1.60 0.39
CA ALA A 174 21.16 2.46 1.05
C ALA A 174 20.10 1.59 1.72
N PHE A 175 19.64 2.02 2.90
CA PHE A 175 18.53 1.39 3.60
C PHE A 175 17.29 2.26 3.53
N ALA A 176 16.13 1.66 3.30
CA ALA A 176 14.85 2.35 3.32
C ALA A 176 13.86 1.62 4.22
N HIS A 177 13.15 2.37 5.06
CA HIS A 177 12.06 1.86 5.88
C HIS A 177 11.04 2.97 6.15
N CYS A 178 9.76 2.59 6.29
CA CYS A 178 8.71 3.53 6.65
C CYS A 178 8.62 3.67 8.16
N ILE A 179 8.73 4.90 8.66
CA ILE A 179 8.52 5.25 10.06
C ILE A 179 7.21 6.04 10.23
N SER A 180 6.69 6.08 11.45
CA SER A 180 5.60 6.98 11.81
C SER A 180 6.11 8.43 11.89
N GLY A 181 5.29 9.39 11.44
CA GLY A 181 5.61 10.82 11.42
C GLY A 181 5.51 11.53 12.78
N ASP A 182 5.55 10.79 13.88
CA ASP A 182 5.41 11.29 15.26
C ASP A 182 6.78 11.61 15.88
N PHE A 183 7.56 12.50 15.25
CA PHE A 183 8.94 12.86 15.62
C PHE A 183 9.12 13.42 17.05
N GLY A 184 8.04 13.87 17.69
CA GLY A 184 8.04 14.34 19.08
C GLY A 184 7.49 13.33 20.10
N HIS A 185 7.12 12.13 19.67
CA HIS A 185 6.45 11.16 20.53
C HIS A 185 7.40 10.05 20.98
N GLU A 186 7.36 9.69 22.27
CA GLU A 186 8.27 8.67 22.83
C GLU A 186 8.13 7.31 22.14
N ARG A 187 6.94 7.01 21.61
CA ARG A 187 6.63 5.76 20.90
C ARG A 187 7.19 5.67 19.48
N GLN A 188 7.87 6.70 18.98
CA GLN A 188 8.48 6.66 17.65
C GLN A 188 9.52 5.51 17.54
N MET A 189 9.39 4.72 16.47
CA MET A 189 10.27 3.57 16.16
C MET A 189 10.38 2.54 17.31
N THR A 190 9.26 2.20 17.97
CA THR A 190 9.24 1.27 19.12
C THR A 190 8.95 -0.19 18.78
N ALA A 191 8.63 -0.52 17.52
CA ALA A 191 8.33 -1.89 17.12
C ALA A 191 8.95 -2.28 15.78
N GLY A 192 9.15 -3.59 15.58
CA GLY A 192 9.57 -4.17 14.31
C GLY A 192 10.95 -3.75 13.83
N VAL A 193 11.08 -3.59 12.50
CA VAL A 193 12.33 -3.22 11.83
C VAL A 193 12.82 -1.83 12.25
N ALA A 194 11.90 -0.90 12.54
CA ALA A 194 12.24 0.43 13.02
C ALA A 194 13.07 0.42 14.31
N VAL A 195 12.89 -0.56 15.21
CA VAL A 195 13.72 -0.67 16.43
C VAL A 195 15.17 -0.99 16.08
N LYS A 196 15.40 -1.79 15.03
CA LYS A 196 16.74 -2.16 14.56
C LYS A 196 17.44 -0.97 13.93
N PHE A 197 16.75 -0.24 13.06
CA PHE A 197 17.24 1.03 12.51
C PHE A 197 17.59 2.02 13.61
N ARG A 198 16.69 2.20 14.60
CA ARG A 198 16.94 3.12 15.72
C ARG A 198 18.19 2.75 16.53
N LYS A 199 18.46 1.45 16.71
CA LYS A 199 19.63 0.98 17.45
C LYS A 199 20.94 1.22 16.70
N GLU A 200 20.93 1.07 15.38
CA GLU A 200 22.15 1.19 14.57
C GLU A 200 22.43 2.63 14.09
N PHE A 201 21.38 3.41 13.82
CA PHE A 201 21.47 4.76 13.22
C PHE A 201 20.89 5.89 14.08
N GLY A 202 20.18 5.57 15.16
CA GLY A 202 19.47 6.55 15.97
C GLY A 202 18.06 6.88 15.44
N LYS A 203 17.40 7.85 16.07
CA LYS A 203 16.13 8.39 15.58
C LYS A 203 16.43 9.55 14.63
N PRO A 204 15.72 9.67 13.49
CA PRO A 204 15.77 10.89 12.70
C PRO A 204 15.23 12.06 13.51
N ALA A 205 15.96 13.15 13.47
CA ALA A 205 15.56 14.42 14.04
C ALA A 205 14.70 15.23 13.06
N ILE A 206 14.08 16.30 13.54
CA ILE A 206 13.25 17.18 12.71
C ILE A 206 14.05 17.79 11.54
N TRP A 207 15.34 18.07 11.75
CA TRP A 207 16.22 18.58 10.69
C TRP A 207 16.66 17.51 9.68
N ASP A 208 16.46 16.22 9.99
CA ASP A 208 16.67 15.13 9.04
C ASP A 208 15.46 14.99 8.08
N CYS A 209 14.34 15.67 8.36
CA CYS A 209 13.16 15.66 7.50
C CYS A 209 13.40 16.48 6.22
N VAL A 210 13.38 15.81 5.07
CA VAL A 210 13.35 16.43 3.74
C VAL A 210 11.94 16.95 3.41
N SER A 211 10.92 16.30 3.95
CA SER A 211 9.51 16.71 3.87
C SER A 211 8.72 16.09 5.03
N ASP A 212 7.42 16.40 5.13
CA ASP A 212 6.48 15.78 6.10
C ASP A 212 6.36 14.25 5.97
N HIS A 213 6.92 13.66 4.92
CA HIS A 213 6.80 12.23 4.61
C HIS A 213 8.14 11.52 4.38
N LEU A 214 9.26 12.24 4.42
CA LEU A 214 10.57 11.69 4.12
C LEU A 214 11.62 12.29 5.04
N ALA A 215 12.35 11.42 5.72
CA ALA A 215 13.56 11.78 6.44
C ALA A 215 14.77 11.12 5.78
N TYR A 216 15.90 11.81 5.81
CA TYR A 216 17.17 11.37 5.25
C TYR A 216 18.28 11.65 6.27
N GLN A 217 19.00 10.59 6.67
CA GLN A 217 20.15 10.69 7.55
C GLN A 217 21.39 10.33 6.75
N LYS A 218 22.44 11.15 6.84
CA LYS A 218 23.71 10.89 6.18
C LYS A 218 24.76 10.59 7.23
N ILE A 219 25.35 9.40 7.18
CA ILE A 219 26.44 9.01 8.05
C ILE A 219 27.76 9.16 7.29
N SER A 220 28.78 9.72 7.95
CA SER A 220 30.03 10.16 7.31
C SER A 220 30.81 9.06 6.58
N ASN A 221 30.54 7.78 6.89
CA ASN A 221 31.27 6.63 6.34
C ASN A 221 30.37 5.54 5.72
N GLY A 222 29.12 5.85 5.36
CA GLY A 222 28.23 4.93 4.63
C GLY A 222 26.83 4.80 5.23
N ALA A 223 25.91 4.25 4.42
CA ALA A 223 24.45 4.16 4.57
C ALA A 223 23.72 5.38 5.19
#